data_AF-B3LF69-F1
#
_entry.id   AF-B3LF69-F1
#
_cell.length_a   1.000
_cell.length_b   1.000
_cell.length_c   1.000
_cell.angle_alpha   90.00
_cell.angle_beta   90.00
_cell.angle_gamma   90.00
#
_symmetry.space_group_name_H-M   'P 1'
#
loop_
_entity.id
_entity.type
_entity.pdbx_description
1 polymer ?
#
loop_
_entity_poly.entity_id
_entity_poly.type
_entity_poly.pdbx_seq_one_letter_code
_entity_poly.pdbx_strand_id
1 'polypeptide(L)'
;MRILLIAVLFLLMPKSNAEIPGCDFFDTVDISKAPRFSNGSYLYEGLLIPAHLTAEYDYKLLADDSKEKVASHVRGCACHLRPCIRFCCPQYQKMQKSKCYGDMSEDELNKHDPFVNVTLSDGSVVRRHFKEDLIVQSDLAKPGCPRMYFLNHELPGNEFTLFENGSLLRHWDKVELSKREYCVQHLSFKDDSIRIAPHFCPLSSEHSRTWKTVAIVISLICIILTISVYLYVEKLRNLHGKCFICYLASLFLGYFFLVLNVWKYSSGFCVTAGFLGYFSVMAAFFWLSVIGIHLRIKFSLASNCLHRLLPENPFRAYNLYAWGIPLIMTAITYTADQVLKNEKLRPRVGVGKNCWIYSLLYSCDFSS
;
A
#
# COMPACT_ATOMS: atom_id res chain seq x y z
N MET A 1 10.45 -33.63 -31.54
CA MET A 1 10.17 -32.24 -31.09
C MET A 1 9.54 -32.16 -29.69
N ARG A 2 8.52 -32.98 -29.34
CA ARG A 2 7.90 -32.98 -27.99
C ARG A 2 8.83 -33.42 -26.84
N ILE A 3 9.70 -34.42 -27.05
CA ILE A 3 10.65 -34.90 -26.03
C ILE A 3 11.74 -33.84 -25.74
N LEU A 4 12.18 -33.12 -26.78
CA LEU A 4 13.14 -32.03 -26.64
C LEU A 4 12.54 -30.85 -25.86
N LEU A 5 11.26 -30.54 -26.07
CA LEU A 5 10.57 -29.48 -25.33
C LEU A 5 10.45 -29.79 -23.84
N ILE A 6 10.17 -31.05 -23.48
CA ILE A 6 10.09 -31.49 -22.07
C ILE A 6 11.48 -31.44 -21.42
N ALA A 7 12.53 -31.89 -22.12
CA ALA A 7 13.90 -31.82 -21.61
C ALA A 7 14.38 -30.37 -21.42
N VAL A 8 14.02 -29.47 -22.33
CA VAL A 8 14.33 -28.02 -22.22
C VAL A 8 13.54 -27.37 -21.09
N LEU A 9 12.27 -27.76 -20.87
CA LEU A 9 11.50 -27.29 -19.70
C LEU A 9 12.10 -27.77 -18.36
N PHE A 10 12.61 -29.00 -18.30
CA PHE A 10 13.33 -29.50 -17.11
C PHE A 10 14.69 -28.82 -16.90
N LEU A 11 15.36 -28.38 -17.97
CA LEU A 11 16.62 -27.63 -17.90
C LEU A 11 16.44 -26.14 -17.55
N LEU A 12 15.24 -25.59 -17.77
CA LEU A 12 14.87 -24.21 -17.43
C LEU A 12 14.26 -24.07 -16.03
N MET A 13 14.02 -25.18 -15.33
CA MET A 13 13.72 -25.12 -13.89
C MET A 13 14.98 -24.59 -13.20
N PRO A 14 14.92 -23.48 -12.46
CA PRO A 14 16.04 -23.08 -11.62
C PRO A 14 16.31 -24.26 -10.67
N LYS A 15 17.46 -24.92 -10.84
CA LYS A 15 18.02 -25.76 -9.77
C LYS A 15 18.32 -24.81 -8.63
N SER A 16 17.36 -24.57 -7.75
CA SER A 16 17.70 -24.06 -6.44
C SER A 16 18.61 -25.12 -5.85
N ASN A 17 19.87 -24.76 -5.56
CA ASN A 17 20.70 -25.53 -4.64
C ASN A 17 20.06 -25.41 -3.25
N ALA A 18 18.89 -26.02 -3.08
CA ALA A 18 18.26 -26.19 -1.80
C ALA A 18 18.98 -27.37 -1.15
N GLU A 19 19.59 -27.15 0.02
CA GLU A 19 20.24 -28.23 0.77
C GLU A 19 19.27 -29.39 1.06
N ILE A 20 17.98 -29.11 1.18
CA ILE A 20 16.90 -30.12 1.20
C ILE A 20 16.23 -30.14 -0.19
N PRO A 21 16.30 -31.26 -0.95
CA PRO A 21 15.71 -31.34 -2.29
C PRO A 21 14.22 -31.01 -2.29
N GLY A 22 13.83 -30.00 -3.08
CA GLY A 22 12.43 -29.61 -3.26
C GLY A 22 11.79 -28.86 -2.09
N CYS A 23 12.58 -28.36 -1.12
CA CYS A 23 12.07 -27.55 -0.01
C CYS A 23 12.65 -26.13 -0.08
N ASP A 24 11.79 -25.10 -0.07
CA ASP A 24 12.24 -23.72 0.02
C ASP A 24 12.80 -23.42 1.43
N PHE A 25 13.79 -22.55 1.55
CA PHE A 25 14.36 -22.19 2.86
C PHE A 25 13.28 -21.66 3.82
N PHE A 26 12.28 -20.93 3.31
CA PHE A 26 11.17 -20.41 4.10
C PHE A 26 10.10 -21.47 4.43
N ASP A 27 10.25 -22.71 3.97
CA ASP A 27 9.49 -23.90 4.40
C ASP A 27 10.19 -24.70 5.51
N THR A 28 11.36 -24.24 5.96
CA THR A 28 12.15 -24.92 6.99
C THR A 28 12.00 -24.30 8.38
N VAL A 29 12.31 -25.08 9.41
CA VAL A 29 12.46 -24.64 10.81
C VAL A 29 13.79 -25.13 11.37
N ASP A 30 14.37 -24.39 12.32
CA ASP A 30 15.56 -24.84 13.07
C ASP A 30 15.18 -25.99 14.03
N ILE A 31 15.76 -27.16 13.79
CA ILE A 31 15.54 -28.39 14.57
C ILE A 31 16.79 -28.81 15.36
N SER A 32 17.77 -27.92 15.50
CA SER A 32 19.04 -28.24 16.16
C SER A 32 18.88 -28.66 17.62
N LYS A 33 17.79 -28.23 18.28
CA LYS A 33 17.44 -28.60 19.66
C LYS A 33 16.45 -29.76 19.75
N ALA A 34 15.97 -30.29 18.63
CA ALA A 34 15.00 -31.38 18.60
C ALA A 34 15.66 -32.73 18.90
N PRO A 35 15.00 -33.62 19.66
CA PRO A 35 15.46 -35.01 19.83
C PRO A 35 15.63 -35.72 18.49
N ARG A 36 16.81 -36.34 18.29
CA ARG A 36 17.13 -37.16 17.11
C ARG A 36 17.00 -38.64 17.44
N PHE A 37 16.29 -39.38 16.59
CA PHE A 37 16.16 -40.84 16.69
C PHE A 37 17.31 -41.58 15.98
N SER A 38 17.47 -42.87 16.31
CA SER A 38 18.50 -43.75 15.73
C SER A 38 18.38 -43.91 14.21
N ASN A 39 17.17 -43.82 13.65
CA ASN A 39 16.90 -43.86 12.21
C ASN A 39 17.22 -42.52 11.50
N GLY A 40 17.74 -41.51 12.21
CA GLY A 40 18.10 -40.20 11.68
C GLY A 40 16.95 -39.19 11.61
N SER A 41 15.71 -39.57 11.95
CA SER A 41 14.58 -38.63 12.03
C SER A 41 14.64 -37.76 13.30
N TYR A 42 13.90 -36.65 13.30
CA TYR A 42 13.81 -35.71 14.42
C TYR A 42 12.36 -35.56 14.91
N LEU A 43 12.19 -35.33 16.22
CA LEU A 43 10.89 -34.99 16.81
C LEU A 43 10.84 -33.50 17.15
N TYR A 44 10.12 -32.70 16.36
CA TYR A 44 9.98 -31.26 16.59
C TYR A 44 8.53 -30.92 16.93
N GLU A 45 8.26 -30.44 18.13
CA GLU A 45 6.90 -30.01 18.57
C GLU A 45 5.80 -31.07 18.28
N GLY A 46 6.12 -32.35 18.51
CA GLY A 46 5.19 -33.47 18.25
C GLY A 46 5.06 -33.88 16.78
N LEU A 47 5.84 -33.28 15.88
CA LEU A 47 5.95 -33.63 14.47
C LEU A 47 7.22 -34.47 14.23
N LEU A 48 7.06 -35.66 13.66
CA LEU A 48 8.17 -36.50 13.24
C LEU A 48 8.66 -36.04 11.86
N ILE A 49 9.88 -35.52 11.79
CA ILE A 49 10.52 -35.05 10.55
C ILE A 49 11.50 -36.14 10.05
N PRO A 50 11.22 -36.79 8.91
CA PRO A 50 12.11 -37.81 8.34
C PRO A 50 13.49 -37.26 7.98
N ALA A 51 14.52 -38.10 8.05
CA ALA A 51 15.91 -37.71 7.76
C ALA A 51 16.10 -37.06 6.37
N HIS A 52 15.34 -37.51 5.35
CA HIS A 52 15.43 -36.96 3.98
C HIS A 52 14.84 -35.55 3.84
N LEU A 53 14.10 -35.06 4.84
CA LEU A 53 13.58 -33.68 4.93
C LEU A 53 14.41 -32.83 5.89
N THR A 54 15.65 -33.22 6.16
CA THR A 54 16.57 -32.49 7.02
C THR A 54 17.90 -32.26 6.31
N ALA A 55 18.53 -31.12 6.59
CA ALA A 55 19.89 -30.84 6.14
C ALA A 55 20.60 -29.89 7.12
N GLU A 56 21.92 -29.85 7.01
CA GLU A 56 22.77 -28.94 7.76
C GLU A 56 22.97 -27.64 6.96
N TYR A 57 22.86 -26.51 7.64
CA TYR A 57 22.97 -25.16 7.08
C TYR A 57 24.03 -24.37 7.85
N ASP A 58 24.88 -23.65 7.13
CA ASP A 58 25.87 -22.72 7.70
C ASP A 58 25.52 -21.25 7.37
N TYR A 59 24.28 -21.00 6.95
CA TYR A 59 23.81 -19.68 6.57
C TYR A 59 22.35 -19.42 6.98
N LYS A 60 21.98 -18.14 7.07
CA LYS A 60 20.60 -17.66 7.09
C LYS A 60 20.31 -16.94 5.79
N LEU A 61 19.12 -17.16 5.23
CA LEU A 61 18.68 -16.44 4.04
C LEU A 61 18.02 -15.13 4.46
N LEU A 62 18.55 -14.01 3.96
CA LEU A 62 18.00 -12.69 4.14
C LEU A 62 16.90 -12.40 3.10
N ALA A 63 16.16 -11.33 3.31
CA ALA A 63 15.04 -10.97 2.44
C ALA A 63 15.44 -10.52 1.03
N ASP A 64 16.72 -10.20 0.79
CA ASP A 64 17.31 -9.85 -0.50
C ASP A 64 17.99 -11.05 -1.18
N ASP A 65 17.65 -12.28 -0.75
CA ASP A 65 18.26 -13.56 -1.17
C ASP A 65 19.77 -13.68 -0.86
N SER A 66 20.35 -12.73 -0.14
CA SER A 66 21.72 -12.85 0.33
C SER A 66 21.82 -13.86 1.48
N LYS A 67 22.94 -14.57 1.53
CA LYS A 67 23.23 -15.57 2.57
C LYS A 67 24.13 -14.94 3.63
N GLU A 68 23.62 -14.81 4.85
CA GLU A 68 24.40 -14.42 6.02
C GLU A 68 25.03 -15.67 6.63
N LYS A 69 26.37 -15.74 6.71
CA LYS A 69 27.06 -16.89 7.29
C LYS A 69 26.83 -16.96 8.80
N VAL A 70 26.41 -18.11 9.29
CA VAL A 70 26.16 -18.38 10.72
C VAL A 70 26.81 -19.69 11.15
N ALA A 71 26.72 -20.02 12.45
CA ALA A 71 27.15 -21.33 12.93
C ALA A 71 26.32 -22.45 12.27
N SER A 72 26.99 -23.59 12.04
CA SER A 72 26.34 -24.77 11.46
C SER A 72 25.18 -25.23 12.34
N HIS A 73 24.01 -25.45 11.74
CA HIS A 73 22.79 -25.81 12.42
C HIS A 73 21.92 -26.71 11.53
N VAL A 74 21.08 -27.54 12.12
CA VAL A 74 20.23 -28.47 11.37
C VAL A 74 18.85 -27.87 11.20
N ARG A 75 18.35 -27.85 9.96
CA ARG A 75 17.00 -27.41 9.63
C ARG A 75 16.17 -28.56 9.06
N GLY A 76 14.87 -28.53 9.29
CA GLY A 76 13.91 -29.51 8.78
C GLY A 76 12.79 -28.86 7.99
N CYS A 77 12.36 -29.51 6.90
CA CYS A 77 11.25 -29.05 6.04
C CYS A 77 9.88 -29.34 6.67
N ALA A 78 9.57 -28.71 7.80
CA ALA A 78 8.35 -28.99 8.56
C ALA A 78 7.07 -28.60 7.80
N CYS A 79 7.11 -27.56 6.96
CA CYS A 79 5.91 -27.02 6.32
C CYS A 79 5.32 -27.92 5.23
N HIS A 80 6.08 -28.91 4.76
CA HIS A 80 5.57 -29.96 3.86
C HIS A 80 4.79 -31.05 4.59
N LEU A 81 4.95 -31.16 5.91
CA LEU A 81 4.34 -32.19 6.74
C LEU A 81 3.15 -31.66 7.55
N ARG A 82 3.20 -30.39 7.96
CA ARG A 82 2.12 -29.71 8.68
C ARG A 82 2.07 -28.24 8.25
N PRO A 83 0.88 -27.62 8.10
CA PRO A 83 0.77 -26.21 7.77
C PRO A 83 1.56 -25.32 8.72
N CYS A 84 2.28 -24.36 8.16
CA CYS A 84 3.12 -23.42 8.90
C CYS A 84 2.51 -22.03 8.94
N ILE A 85 2.82 -21.30 10.00
CA ILE A 85 2.55 -19.86 10.11
C ILE A 85 3.86 -19.11 10.33
N ARG A 86 4.16 -18.17 9.43
CA ARG A 86 5.40 -17.40 9.47
C ARG A 86 5.27 -16.22 10.42
N PHE A 87 5.96 -16.28 11.55
CA PHE A 87 6.03 -15.19 12.52
C PHE A 87 7.21 -14.27 12.24
N CYS A 88 7.07 -12.98 12.61
CA CYS A 88 8.16 -12.01 12.50
C CYS A 88 9.17 -12.09 13.66
N CYS A 89 8.69 -12.55 14.81
CA CYS A 89 9.38 -12.57 16.09
C CYS A 89 9.06 -13.89 16.82
N PRO A 90 9.74 -14.21 17.93
CA PRO A 90 9.31 -15.29 18.81
C PRO A 90 7.81 -15.23 19.15
N GLN A 91 7.21 -16.41 19.34
CA GLN A 91 5.77 -16.61 19.28
C GLN A 91 4.95 -15.76 20.28
N TYR A 92 5.52 -15.45 21.45
CA TYR A 92 4.85 -14.67 22.50
C TYR A 92 5.23 -13.18 22.52
N GLN A 93 6.06 -12.73 21.57
CA GLN A 93 6.43 -11.32 21.49
C GLN A 93 5.39 -10.49 20.75
N LYS A 94 5.36 -9.19 21.03
CA LYS A 94 4.55 -8.24 20.26
C LYS A 94 5.40 -7.52 19.22
N MET A 95 4.77 -7.11 18.13
CA MET A 95 5.37 -6.18 17.17
C MET A 95 5.02 -4.75 17.54
N GLN A 96 6.03 -3.90 17.73
CA GLN A 96 5.83 -2.47 17.92
C GLN A 96 6.81 -1.67 17.04
N LYS A 97 6.28 -0.80 16.17
CA LYS A 97 7.09 0.02 15.24
C LYS A 97 8.10 -0.83 14.43
N SER A 98 7.65 -1.98 13.92
CA SER A 98 8.47 -2.93 13.13
C SER A 98 9.63 -3.57 13.90
N LYS A 99 9.63 -3.48 15.24
CA LYS A 99 10.55 -4.17 16.13
C LYS A 99 9.80 -5.16 17.01
N CYS A 100 10.48 -6.29 17.30
CA CYS A 100 10.01 -7.24 18.29
C CYS A 100 10.19 -6.62 19.68
N TYR A 101 9.11 -6.57 20.45
CA TYR A 101 9.07 -5.90 21.75
C TYR A 101 8.42 -6.81 22.77
N GLY A 102 9.21 -7.27 23.74
CA GLY A 102 8.79 -7.94 24.98
C GLY A 102 7.89 -9.16 24.80
N ASP A 103 7.99 -10.14 25.69
CA ASP A 103 6.95 -11.17 25.75
C ASP A 103 5.65 -10.55 26.29
N MET A 104 4.51 -11.07 25.83
CA MET A 104 3.21 -10.73 26.38
C MET A 104 3.15 -11.11 27.86
N SER A 105 2.56 -10.24 28.68
CA SER A 105 2.27 -10.55 30.09
C SER A 105 1.21 -11.67 30.21
N GLU A 106 1.09 -12.30 31.39
CA GLU A 106 0.06 -13.32 31.63
C GLU A 106 -1.36 -12.81 31.34
N ASP A 107 -1.66 -11.56 31.73
CA ASP A 107 -2.95 -10.94 31.46
C ASP A 107 -3.21 -10.76 29.95
N GLU A 108 -2.17 -10.42 29.18
CA GLU A 108 -2.25 -10.29 27.73
C GLU A 108 -2.41 -11.65 27.05
N LEU A 109 -1.69 -12.68 27.53
CA LEU A 109 -1.84 -14.07 27.07
C LEU A 109 -3.25 -14.62 27.34
N ASN A 110 -3.92 -14.19 28.41
CA ASN A 110 -5.30 -14.61 28.69
C ASN A 110 -6.34 -13.87 27.84
N LYS A 111 -6.01 -12.69 27.31
CA LYS A 111 -6.95 -11.82 26.56
C LYS A 111 -6.74 -11.83 25.04
N HIS A 112 -5.55 -12.19 24.56
CA HIS A 112 -5.28 -12.18 23.12
C HIS A 112 -6.15 -13.18 22.35
N ASP A 113 -6.40 -12.91 21.07
CA ASP A 113 -6.99 -13.89 20.15
C ASP A 113 -5.87 -14.75 19.52
N PRO A 114 -5.73 -16.04 19.91
CA PRO A 114 -4.69 -16.92 19.39
C PRO A 114 -5.11 -17.59 18.07
N PHE A 115 -6.24 -17.22 17.49
CA PHE A 115 -6.73 -17.87 16.29
C PHE A 115 -6.47 -17.06 15.03
N VAL A 116 -6.22 -17.77 13.94
CA VAL A 116 -6.12 -17.21 12.59
C VAL A 116 -7.09 -17.90 11.65
N ASN A 117 -7.64 -17.14 10.72
CA ASN A 117 -8.47 -17.68 9.64
C ASN A 117 -7.56 -18.07 8.48
N VAL A 118 -7.59 -19.35 8.12
CA VAL A 118 -6.79 -19.94 7.04
C VAL A 118 -7.73 -20.45 5.96
N THR A 119 -7.46 -20.10 4.71
CA THR A 119 -8.20 -20.60 3.55
C THR A 119 -7.52 -21.86 3.00
N LEU A 120 -8.30 -22.93 2.91
CA LEU A 120 -7.86 -24.22 2.38
C LEU A 120 -7.86 -24.22 0.84
N SER A 121 -7.26 -25.26 0.26
CA SER A 121 -7.19 -25.44 -1.20
C SER A 121 -8.55 -25.57 -1.89
N ASP A 122 -9.59 -25.97 -1.14
CA ASP A 122 -10.98 -26.06 -1.63
C ASP A 122 -11.75 -24.73 -1.53
N GLY A 123 -11.10 -23.67 -1.02
CA GLY A 123 -11.68 -22.34 -0.83
C GLY A 123 -12.46 -22.18 0.48
N SER A 124 -12.61 -23.22 1.30
CA SER A 124 -13.21 -23.11 2.63
C SER A 124 -12.29 -22.36 3.60
N VAL A 125 -12.88 -21.67 4.58
CA VAL A 125 -12.15 -20.93 5.60
C VAL A 125 -12.28 -21.65 6.92
N VAL A 126 -11.15 -21.99 7.53
CA VAL A 126 -11.07 -22.66 8.83
C VAL A 126 -10.33 -21.79 9.83
N ARG A 127 -10.82 -21.78 11.07
CA ARG A 127 -10.17 -21.08 12.19
C ARG A 127 -9.19 -22.05 12.86
N ARG A 128 -7.92 -21.68 12.94
CA ARG A 128 -6.83 -22.50 13.49
C ARG A 128 -6.11 -21.77 14.62
N HIS A 129 -5.78 -22.48 15.68
CA HIS A 129 -4.95 -21.97 16.77
C HIS A 129 -3.49 -21.87 16.30
N PHE A 130 -2.86 -20.71 16.49
CA PHE A 130 -1.57 -20.40 15.86
C PHE A 130 -0.42 -21.36 16.25
N LYS A 131 -0.51 -21.98 17.43
CA LYS A 131 0.52 -22.88 17.98
C LYS A 131 0.11 -24.35 18.05
N GLU A 132 -1.19 -24.62 18.23
CA GLU A 132 -1.67 -25.99 18.44
C GLU A 132 -1.93 -26.69 17.11
N ASP A 133 -2.47 -25.95 16.14
CA ASP A 133 -2.85 -26.48 14.83
C ASP A 133 -1.78 -26.24 13.75
N LEU A 134 -0.86 -25.30 13.97
CA LEU A 134 0.12 -24.81 12.99
C LEU A 134 1.53 -24.85 13.56
N ILE A 135 2.53 -25.01 12.69
CA ILE A 135 3.95 -24.89 13.06
C ILE A 135 4.37 -23.42 12.99
N VAL A 136 4.86 -22.86 14.10
CA VAL A 136 5.29 -21.46 14.16
C VAL A 136 6.73 -21.31 13.66
N GLN A 137 6.93 -20.59 12.55
CA GLN A 137 8.26 -20.26 12.04
C GLN A 137 8.68 -18.87 12.54
N SER A 138 9.54 -18.80 13.55
CA SER A 138 9.96 -17.54 14.19
C SER A 138 11.45 -17.22 14.07
N ASP A 139 12.23 -18.14 13.50
CA ASP A 139 13.68 -18.06 13.33
C ASP A 139 14.12 -17.47 11.98
N LEU A 140 13.17 -17.24 11.07
CA LEU A 140 13.40 -16.67 9.74
C LEU A 140 13.70 -15.17 9.80
N ALA A 141 14.48 -14.67 8.83
CA ALA A 141 14.73 -13.25 8.70
C ALA A 141 13.43 -12.47 8.41
N LYS A 142 13.29 -11.31 9.07
CA LYS A 142 12.19 -10.37 8.81
C LYS A 142 12.23 -9.88 7.36
N PRO A 143 11.07 -9.51 6.79
CA PRO A 143 11.01 -8.83 5.50
C PRO A 143 11.98 -7.63 5.42
N GLY A 144 12.63 -7.47 4.26
CA GLY A 144 13.79 -6.60 4.04
C GLY A 144 13.48 -5.12 3.93
N CYS A 145 12.79 -4.53 4.92
CA CYS A 145 12.51 -3.11 4.95
C CYS A 145 12.67 -2.53 6.37
N PRO A 146 13.11 -1.26 6.48
CA PRO A 146 13.28 -0.60 7.78
C PRO A 146 11.94 -0.37 8.50
N ARG A 147 10.84 -0.30 7.74
CA ARG A 147 9.49 -0.08 8.24
C ARG A 147 8.52 -1.01 7.54
N MET A 148 7.99 -1.97 8.30
CA MET A 148 6.89 -2.83 7.88
C MET A 148 5.55 -2.17 8.16
N TYR A 149 4.61 -2.36 7.24
CA TYR A 149 3.20 -2.04 7.40
C TYR A 149 2.46 -3.25 7.95
N PHE A 150 1.25 -3.05 8.48
CA PHE A 150 0.41 -4.15 8.95
C PHE A 150 -0.99 -4.02 8.39
N LEU A 151 -1.66 -5.15 8.20
CA LEU A 151 -3.06 -5.20 7.77
C LEU A 151 -3.98 -5.35 8.97
N ASN A 152 -4.97 -4.48 9.06
CA ASN A 152 -6.05 -4.57 10.04
C ASN A 152 -7.37 -4.85 9.30
N HIS A 153 -7.85 -6.09 9.33
CA HIS A 153 -9.06 -6.51 8.62
C HIS A 153 -10.34 -5.77 9.04
N GLU A 154 -10.37 -5.09 10.19
CA GLU A 154 -11.51 -4.27 10.61
C GLU A 154 -11.58 -2.92 9.89
N LEU A 155 -10.47 -2.49 9.27
CA LEU A 155 -10.42 -1.27 8.49
C LEU A 155 -10.76 -1.56 7.03
N PRO A 156 -11.68 -0.79 6.42
CA PRO A 156 -12.06 -1.00 5.02
C PRO A 156 -10.83 -0.87 4.11
N GLY A 157 -10.69 -1.79 3.17
CA GLY A 157 -9.56 -1.87 2.25
C GLY A 157 -8.39 -2.71 2.75
N ASN A 158 -8.31 -3.05 4.04
CA ASN A 158 -7.22 -3.86 4.61
C ASN A 158 -7.57 -5.36 4.66
N GLU A 159 -8.53 -5.80 3.85
CA GLU A 159 -8.92 -7.20 3.76
C GLU A 159 -7.78 -8.04 3.16
N PHE A 160 -7.62 -9.25 3.68
CA PHE A 160 -6.61 -10.20 3.24
C PHE A 160 -7.09 -11.63 3.40
N THR A 161 -6.43 -12.53 2.68
CA THR A 161 -6.62 -13.98 2.80
C THR A 161 -5.27 -14.64 3.08
N LEU A 162 -5.19 -15.39 4.18
CA LEU A 162 -4.03 -16.24 4.48
C LEU A 162 -4.35 -17.66 4.03
N PHE A 163 -3.53 -18.24 3.17
CA PHE A 163 -3.72 -19.59 2.65
C PHE A 163 -2.95 -20.63 3.46
N GLU A 164 -3.39 -21.88 3.40
CA GLU A 164 -2.76 -23.02 4.11
C GLU A 164 -1.32 -23.29 3.63
N ASN A 165 -1.01 -22.98 2.38
CA ASN A 165 0.36 -23.03 1.83
C ASN A 165 1.27 -21.91 2.36
N GLY A 166 0.74 -20.99 3.17
CA GLY A 166 1.46 -19.86 3.72
C GLY A 166 1.63 -18.68 2.76
N SER A 167 0.90 -18.59 1.65
CA SER A 167 0.81 -17.34 0.87
C SER A 167 -0.25 -16.41 1.46
N LEU A 168 -0.07 -15.10 1.25
CA LEU A 168 -1.00 -14.07 1.73
C LEU A 168 -1.50 -13.24 0.55
N LEU A 169 -2.78 -13.31 0.23
CA LEU A 169 -3.41 -12.45 -0.77
C LEU A 169 -3.90 -11.17 -0.11
N ARG A 170 -3.43 -10.04 -0.63
CA ARG A 170 -3.90 -8.71 -0.26
C ARG A 170 -4.99 -8.26 -1.22
N HIS A 171 -6.15 -7.85 -0.69
CA HIS A 171 -7.34 -7.68 -1.53
C HIS A 171 -7.34 -6.36 -2.34
N TRP A 172 -6.74 -5.27 -1.82
CA TRP A 172 -6.82 -3.96 -2.48
C TRP A 172 -6.12 -3.92 -3.86
N ASP A 173 -5.09 -4.73 -4.07
CA ASP A 173 -4.28 -4.79 -5.30
C ASP A 173 -4.22 -6.20 -5.89
N LYS A 174 -4.84 -7.17 -5.22
CA LYS A 174 -4.83 -8.60 -5.60
C LYS A 174 -3.40 -9.16 -5.73
N VAL A 175 -2.46 -8.61 -4.95
CA VAL A 175 -1.09 -9.10 -4.91
C VAL A 175 -1.00 -10.24 -3.91
N GLU A 176 -0.49 -11.38 -4.36
CA GLU A 176 -0.16 -12.52 -3.52
C GLU A 176 1.29 -12.39 -3.04
N LEU A 177 1.48 -12.32 -1.73
CA LEU A 177 2.76 -12.20 -1.07
C LEU A 177 3.24 -13.59 -0.65
N SER A 178 4.46 -13.90 -1.05
CA SER A 178 5.16 -15.10 -0.61
C SER A 178 5.60 -14.98 0.84
N LYS A 179 5.96 -16.10 1.46
CA LYS A 179 6.58 -16.13 2.80
C LYS A 179 7.88 -15.33 2.89
N ARG A 180 8.41 -14.73 1.83
CA ARG A 180 9.58 -13.84 1.92
C ARG A 180 9.17 -12.39 2.23
N GLU A 181 8.01 -11.99 1.74
CA GLU A 181 7.57 -10.59 1.65
C GLU A 181 6.69 -10.14 2.83
N TYR A 182 6.12 -11.10 3.56
CA TYR A 182 5.29 -10.84 4.72
C TYR A 182 5.66 -11.76 5.89
N CYS A 183 5.27 -11.41 7.10
CA CYS A 183 5.25 -12.28 8.28
C CYS A 183 4.10 -11.83 9.19
N VAL A 184 3.59 -12.67 10.09
CA VAL A 184 2.54 -12.27 11.04
C VAL A 184 3.12 -12.05 12.43
N GLN A 185 2.46 -11.24 13.25
CA GLN A 185 2.82 -11.11 14.67
C GLN A 185 1.65 -10.60 15.50
N HIS A 186 1.67 -10.89 16.80
CA HIS A 186 0.80 -10.23 17.78
C HIS A 186 1.00 -8.72 17.76
N LEU A 187 -0.11 -7.99 17.64
CA LEU A 187 -0.15 -6.53 17.62
C LEU A 187 -1.26 -6.04 18.56
N SER A 188 -0.96 -5.01 19.36
CA SER A 188 -1.94 -4.32 20.19
C SER A 188 -2.69 -3.26 19.38
N PHE A 189 -4.02 -3.31 19.43
CA PHE A 189 -4.91 -2.37 18.75
C PHE A 189 -5.48 -1.32 19.73
N LYS A 190 -6.18 -0.31 19.21
CA LYS A 190 -6.64 0.85 19.99
C LYS A 190 -7.74 0.53 21.00
N ASP A 191 -8.47 -0.54 20.74
CA ASP A 191 -9.51 -1.15 21.56
C ASP A 191 -8.95 -2.05 22.66
N ASP A 192 -7.63 -2.04 22.87
CA ASP A 192 -6.90 -2.90 23.82
C ASP A 192 -6.94 -4.40 23.46
N SER A 193 -7.41 -4.74 22.25
CA SER A 193 -7.34 -6.11 21.73
C SER A 193 -5.94 -6.44 21.22
N ILE A 194 -5.51 -7.68 21.45
CA ILE A 194 -4.27 -8.22 20.90
C ILE A 194 -4.62 -9.36 19.96
N ARG A 195 -4.20 -9.24 18.71
CA ARG A 195 -4.47 -10.24 17.67
C ARG A 195 -3.29 -10.35 16.71
N ILE A 196 -3.26 -11.46 16.00
CA ILE A 196 -2.23 -11.74 15.00
C ILE A 196 -2.53 -10.94 13.73
N ALA A 197 -1.59 -10.09 13.32
CA ALA A 197 -1.73 -9.25 12.14
C ALA A 197 -0.61 -9.54 11.13
N PRO A 198 -0.90 -9.61 9.81
CA PRO A 198 0.13 -9.67 8.80
C PRO A 198 0.89 -8.36 8.71
N HIS A 199 2.20 -8.46 8.70
CA HIS A 199 3.17 -7.41 8.45
C HIS A 199 3.83 -7.64 7.10
N PHE A 200 3.97 -6.59 6.30
CA PHE A 200 4.57 -6.69 4.97
C PHE A 200 5.41 -5.45 4.67
N CYS A 201 6.34 -5.60 3.72
CA CYS A 201 7.09 -4.47 3.19
C CYS A 201 6.32 -3.80 2.05
N PRO A 202 6.29 -2.45 1.99
CA PRO A 202 5.74 -1.79 0.82
C PRO A 202 6.64 -2.14 -0.38
N LEU A 203 6.03 -2.52 -1.51
CA LEU A 203 6.74 -2.73 -2.77
C LEU A 203 7.44 -1.41 -3.14
N SER A 204 8.75 -1.33 -2.87
CA SER A 204 9.69 -0.28 -3.32
C SER A 204 9.10 1.14 -3.53
N SER A 205 8.23 1.59 -2.62
CA SER A 205 7.56 2.89 -2.75
C SER A 205 8.43 4.05 -2.29
N GLU A 206 9.59 3.76 -1.69
CA GLU A 206 10.61 4.78 -1.37
C GLU A 206 11.15 5.45 -2.64
N HIS A 207 11.50 4.68 -3.68
CA HIS A 207 11.87 5.25 -4.99
C HIS A 207 10.67 5.90 -5.70
N SER A 208 9.44 5.38 -5.49
CA SER A 208 8.21 5.93 -6.04
C SER A 208 7.91 7.35 -5.52
N ARG A 209 8.10 7.57 -4.22
CA ARG A 209 7.79 8.86 -3.58
C ARG A 209 8.74 9.97 -4.02
N THR A 210 10.02 9.66 -4.19
CA THR A 210 11.01 10.63 -4.64
C THR A 210 10.78 11.07 -6.09
N TRP A 211 10.54 10.14 -7.02
CA TRP A 211 10.32 10.54 -8.42
C TRP A 211 8.99 11.30 -8.60
N LYS A 212 7.91 10.87 -7.92
CA LYS A 212 6.61 11.57 -7.94
C LYS A 212 6.79 13.01 -7.45
N THR A 213 7.50 13.21 -6.34
CA THR A 213 7.76 14.55 -5.79
C THR A 213 8.60 15.41 -6.74
N VAL A 214 9.67 14.84 -7.32
CA VAL A 214 10.53 15.54 -8.30
C VAL A 214 9.73 15.96 -9.53
N ALA A 215 8.90 15.07 -10.08
CA ALA A 215 8.05 15.36 -11.24
C ALA A 215 7.06 16.51 -10.96
N ILE A 216 6.45 16.54 -9.77
CA ILE A 216 5.51 17.60 -9.37
C ILE A 216 6.23 18.95 -9.23
N VAL A 217 7.42 18.97 -8.63
CA VAL A 217 8.21 20.20 -8.47
C VAL A 217 8.64 20.76 -9.82
N ILE A 218 9.10 19.90 -10.74
CA ILE A 218 9.43 20.30 -12.11
C ILE A 218 8.20 20.89 -12.81
N SER A 219 7.03 20.24 -12.67
CA SER A 219 5.76 20.74 -13.22
C SER A 219 5.39 22.13 -12.70
N LEU A 220 5.53 22.37 -11.39
CA LEU A 220 5.27 23.68 -10.77
C LEU A 220 6.15 24.78 -11.37
N ILE A 221 7.44 24.51 -11.57
CA ILE A 221 8.38 25.47 -12.20
C ILE A 221 7.93 25.77 -13.63
N CYS A 222 7.61 24.74 -14.41
CA CYS A 222 7.13 24.90 -15.78
C CYS A 222 5.82 25.71 -15.87
N ILE A 223 4.90 25.51 -14.93
CA ILE A 223 3.64 26.26 -14.85
C ILE A 223 3.91 27.74 -14.56
N ILE A 224 4.79 28.07 -13.60
CA ILE A 224 5.17 29.46 -13.29
C ILE A 224 5.78 30.14 -14.52
N LEU A 225 6.70 29.46 -15.22
CA LEU A 225 7.31 29.98 -16.44
C LEU A 225 6.25 30.25 -17.52
N THR A 226 5.30 29.32 -17.69
CA THR A 226 4.21 29.46 -18.65
C THR A 226 3.31 30.64 -18.32
N ILE A 227 2.88 30.78 -17.06
CA ILE A 227 2.09 31.94 -16.60
C ILE A 227 2.86 33.25 -16.86
N SER A 228 4.16 33.28 -16.55
CA SER A 228 5.00 34.47 -16.73
C SER A 228 5.07 34.90 -18.20
N VAL A 229 5.27 33.96 -19.13
CA VAL A 229 5.27 34.24 -20.57
C VAL A 229 3.91 34.78 -21.04
N TYR A 230 2.81 34.19 -20.58
CA TYR A 230 1.46 34.63 -20.95
C TYR A 230 1.11 36.01 -20.39
N LEU A 231 1.69 36.41 -19.24
CA LEU A 231 1.52 37.75 -18.67
C LEU A 231 2.41 38.79 -19.37
N TYR A 232 3.64 38.42 -19.74
CA TYR A 232 4.61 39.31 -20.40
C TYR A 232 4.20 39.63 -21.84
N VAL A 233 3.75 38.64 -22.61
CA VAL A 233 3.37 38.83 -24.01
C VAL A 233 1.94 39.36 -24.09
N GLU A 234 1.79 40.66 -24.28
CA GLU A 234 0.48 41.32 -24.38
C GLU A 234 -0.43 40.72 -25.46
N LYS A 235 0.16 40.26 -26.57
CA LYS A 235 -0.55 39.58 -27.67
C LYS A 235 -1.22 38.26 -27.25
N LEU A 236 -0.76 37.62 -26.16
CA LEU A 236 -1.34 36.40 -25.60
C LEU A 236 -2.43 36.68 -24.55
N ARG A 237 -2.57 37.92 -24.05
CA ARG A 237 -3.57 38.32 -23.03
C ARG A 237 -5.01 38.48 -23.57
N ASN A 238 -5.32 37.77 -24.65
CA ASN A 238 -6.67 37.68 -25.20
C ASN A 238 -7.60 36.90 -24.26
N LEU A 239 -8.92 36.92 -24.50
CA LEU A 239 -9.91 36.20 -23.70
C LEU A 239 -9.52 34.73 -23.43
N HIS A 240 -9.01 34.04 -24.46
CA HIS A 240 -8.52 32.66 -24.34
C HIS A 240 -7.31 32.54 -23.40
N GLY A 241 -6.32 33.44 -23.53
CA GLY A 241 -5.16 33.47 -22.66
C GLY A 241 -5.49 33.79 -21.21
N LYS A 242 -6.47 34.68 -20.96
CA LYS A 242 -6.96 34.96 -19.60
C LYS A 242 -7.59 33.72 -18.95
N CYS A 243 -8.41 32.97 -19.68
CA CYS A 243 -8.97 31.69 -19.19
C CYS A 243 -7.87 30.65 -18.95
N PHE A 244 -6.89 30.56 -19.85
CA PHE A 244 -5.75 29.65 -19.72
C PHE A 244 -4.86 29.98 -18.51
N ILE A 245 -4.62 31.27 -18.23
CA ILE A 245 -3.91 31.70 -17.01
C ILE A 245 -4.68 31.28 -15.75
N CYS A 246 -6.01 31.43 -15.72
CA CYS A 246 -6.82 31.01 -14.57
C CYS A 246 -6.81 29.48 -14.36
N TYR A 247 -6.81 28.71 -15.46
CA TYR A 247 -6.60 27.27 -15.44
C TYR A 247 -5.24 26.90 -14.84
N LEU A 248 -4.16 27.49 -15.35
CA LEU A 248 -2.80 27.24 -14.87
C LEU A 248 -2.61 27.66 -13.40
N ALA A 249 -3.22 28.77 -12.98
CA ALA A 249 -3.21 29.20 -11.59
C ALA A 249 -3.93 28.19 -10.68
N SER A 250 -5.07 27.66 -11.11
CA SER A 250 -5.81 26.62 -10.36
C SER A 250 -4.99 25.33 -10.23
N LEU A 251 -4.33 24.90 -11.32
CA LEU A 251 -3.40 23.76 -11.28
C LEU A 251 -2.20 24.00 -10.36
N PHE A 252 -1.61 25.20 -10.41
CA PHE A 252 -0.50 25.58 -9.56
C PHE A 252 -0.88 25.47 -8.08
N LEU A 253 -2.02 26.05 -7.67
CA LEU A 253 -2.49 25.94 -6.29
C LEU A 253 -2.73 24.48 -5.90
N GLY A 254 -3.35 23.67 -6.77
CA GLY A 254 -3.60 22.25 -6.53
C GLY A 254 -2.32 21.46 -6.27
N TYR A 255 -1.31 21.60 -7.13
CA TYR A 255 -0.01 20.94 -6.97
C TYR A 255 0.79 21.50 -5.79
N PHE A 256 0.69 22.79 -5.50
CA PHE A 256 1.34 23.40 -4.34
C PHE A 256 0.82 22.81 -3.02
N PHE A 257 -0.50 22.69 -2.84
CA PHE A 257 -1.08 22.05 -1.66
C PHE A 257 -0.74 20.56 -1.56
N LEU A 258 -0.60 19.87 -2.69
CA LEU A 258 -0.15 18.47 -2.73
C LEU A 258 1.30 18.34 -2.21
N VAL A 259 2.22 19.20 -2.66
CA VAL A 259 3.62 19.20 -2.16
C VAL A 259 3.68 19.49 -0.66
N LEU A 260 2.93 20.50 -0.18
CA LEU A 260 2.85 20.83 1.25
C LEU A 260 2.36 19.66 2.10
N ASN A 261 1.42 18.87 1.57
CA ASN A 261 0.95 17.64 2.21
C ASN A 261 2.04 16.57 2.26
N VAL A 262 2.74 16.32 1.15
CA VAL A 262 3.83 15.32 1.09
C VAL A 262 4.95 15.64 2.09
N TRP A 263 5.29 16.93 2.24
CA TRP A 263 6.34 17.39 3.15
C TRP A 263 5.89 17.54 4.61
N LYS A 264 4.62 17.23 4.93
CA LYS A 264 4.03 17.33 6.27
C LYS A 264 4.14 18.72 6.90
N TYR A 265 4.33 19.75 6.09
CA TYR A 265 4.41 21.14 6.57
C TYR A 265 3.04 21.69 6.98
N SER A 266 1.96 20.98 6.62
CA SER A 266 0.58 21.38 6.89
C SER A 266 0.03 20.93 8.25
N SER A 267 0.85 20.55 9.23
CA SER A 267 0.34 19.94 10.49
C SER A 267 -0.68 20.81 11.25
N GLY A 268 -0.57 22.14 11.20
CA GLY A 268 -1.53 23.08 11.81
C GLY A 268 -2.71 23.48 10.92
N PHE A 269 -2.61 23.33 9.60
CA PHE A 269 -3.63 23.76 8.61
C PHE A 269 -4.04 22.64 7.64
N CYS A 270 -3.85 21.38 8.04
CA CYS A 270 -3.98 20.17 7.22
C CYS A 270 -5.36 20.06 6.56
N VAL A 271 -6.39 20.24 7.36
CA VAL A 271 -7.79 20.18 6.92
C VAL A 271 -8.08 21.29 5.92
N THR A 272 -7.67 22.53 6.24
CA THR A 272 -7.83 23.69 5.37
C THR A 272 -7.10 23.52 4.04
N ALA A 273 -5.86 23.03 4.06
CA ALA A 273 -5.07 22.74 2.86
C ALA A 273 -5.73 21.66 1.98
N GLY A 274 -6.34 20.64 2.59
CA GLY A 274 -7.09 19.61 1.86
C GLY A 274 -8.29 20.18 1.11
N PHE A 275 -9.09 21.04 1.75
CA PHE A 275 -10.23 21.70 1.10
C PHE A 275 -9.80 22.72 0.04
N LEU A 276 -8.72 23.48 0.29
CA LEU A 276 -8.16 24.40 -0.71
C LEU A 276 -7.60 23.66 -1.93
N GLY A 277 -6.94 22.52 -1.70
CA GLY A 277 -6.49 21.62 -2.75
C GLY A 277 -7.65 21.08 -3.60
N TYR A 278 -8.72 20.62 -2.96
CA TYR A 278 -9.93 20.17 -3.65
C TYR A 278 -10.56 21.27 -4.50
N PHE A 279 -10.78 22.44 -3.92
CA PHE A 279 -11.30 23.60 -4.63
C PHE A 279 -10.46 23.93 -5.87
N SER A 280 -9.12 23.89 -5.73
CA SER A 280 -8.19 24.20 -6.82
C SER A 280 -8.27 23.18 -7.97
N VAL A 281 -8.36 21.88 -7.65
CA VAL A 281 -8.52 20.82 -8.66
C VAL A 281 -9.86 20.94 -9.38
N MET A 282 -10.94 21.17 -8.64
CA MET A 282 -12.27 21.35 -9.24
C MET A 282 -12.30 22.59 -10.13
N ALA A 283 -11.74 23.72 -9.67
CA ALA A 283 -11.63 24.93 -10.48
C ALA A 283 -10.84 24.69 -11.78
N ALA A 284 -9.75 23.91 -11.75
CA ALA A 284 -9.01 23.56 -12.94
C ALA A 284 -9.87 22.80 -13.97
N PHE A 285 -10.71 21.85 -13.54
CA PHE A 285 -11.63 21.15 -14.43
C PHE A 285 -12.66 22.09 -15.07
N PHE A 286 -13.28 22.98 -14.28
CA PHE A 286 -14.24 23.94 -14.83
C PHE A 286 -13.61 24.96 -15.78
N TRP A 287 -12.39 25.44 -15.49
CA TRP A 287 -11.65 26.29 -16.42
C TRP A 287 -11.31 25.56 -17.71
N LEU A 288 -10.93 24.28 -17.65
CA LEU A 288 -10.70 23.44 -18.84
C LEU A 288 -12.00 23.28 -19.66
N SER A 289 -13.14 23.07 -19.00
CA SER A 289 -14.46 23.02 -19.66
C SER A 289 -14.81 24.34 -20.35
N VAL A 290 -14.58 25.49 -19.70
CA VAL A 290 -14.78 26.82 -20.30
C VAL A 290 -13.93 27.00 -21.55
N ILE A 291 -12.65 26.59 -21.50
CA ILE A 291 -11.74 26.68 -22.64
C ILE A 291 -12.26 25.79 -23.79
N GLY A 292 -12.69 24.56 -23.50
CA GLY A 292 -13.25 23.64 -24.49
C GLY A 292 -14.52 24.19 -25.16
N ILE A 293 -15.46 24.74 -24.38
CA ILE A 293 -16.67 25.37 -24.91
C ILE A 293 -16.32 26.58 -25.79
N HIS A 294 -15.41 27.44 -25.33
CA HIS A 294 -14.97 28.62 -26.06
C HIS A 294 -14.33 28.26 -27.41
N LEU A 295 -13.49 27.22 -27.44
CA LEU A 295 -12.89 26.72 -28.68
C LEU A 295 -13.94 26.16 -29.63
N ARG A 296 -14.88 25.35 -29.13
CA ARG A 296 -15.99 24.81 -29.93
C ARG A 296 -16.81 25.91 -30.57
N ILE A 297 -17.18 26.96 -29.81
CA ILE A 297 -17.95 28.09 -30.31
C ILE A 297 -17.16 28.84 -31.40
N LYS A 298 -15.86 29.07 -31.19
CA LYS A 298 -14.99 29.72 -32.18
C LYS A 298 -14.88 28.97 -33.50
N PHE A 299 -14.80 27.63 -33.47
CA PHE A 299 -14.63 26.82 -34.67
C PHE A 299 -15.96 26.48 -35.37
N SER A 300 -17.06 26.42 -34.62
CA SER A 300 -18.35 25.95 -35.14
C SER A 300 -19.26 27.06 -35.69
N LEU A 301 -19.04 28.33 -35.35
CA LEU A 301 -19.96 29.41 -35.70
C LEU A 301 -19.36 30.42 -36.70
N ALA A 302 -20.14 30.76 -37.72
CA ALA A 302 -19.90 31.95 -38.54
C ALA A 302 -19.86 33.21 -37.65
N SER A 303 -18.95 34.14 -37.98
CA SER A 303 -18.66 35.37 -37.22
C SER A 303 -19.90 36.17 -36.77
N ASN A 304 -20.98 36.16 -37.56
CA ASN A 304 -22.23 36.86 -37.27
C ASN A 304 -23.09 36.24 -36.15
N CYS A 305 -22.92 34.94 -35.84
CA CYS A 305 -23.64 34.27 -34.75
C CYS A 305 -22.87 34.35 -33.41
N LEU A 306 -21.54 34.49 -33.50
CA LEU A 306 -20.64 34.65 -32.35
C LEU A 306 -21.00 35.85 -31.47
N HIS A 307 -21.35 36.99 -32.09
CA HIS A 307 -21.72 38.22 -31.39
C HIS A 307 -23.06 38.12 -30.63
N ARG A 308 -23.96 37.21 -31.05
CA ARG A 308 -25.28 37.02 -30.43
C ARG A 308 -25.25 36.09 -29.21
N LEU A 309 -24.29 35.16 -29.18
CA LEU A 309 -24.17 34.14 -28.13
C LEU A 309 -23.17 34.53 -27.03
N LEU A 310 -22.20 35.40 -27.32
CA LEU A 310 -21.30 35.90 -26.29
C LEU A 310 -21.92 37.13 -25.60
N PRO A 311 -22.08 37.11 -24.27
CA PRO A 311 -22.53 38.29 -23.52
C PRO A 311 -21.51 39.42 -23.65
N GLU A 312 -21.93 40.67 -23.36
CA GLU A 312 -21.07 41.87 -23.48
C GLU A 312 -19.73 41.75 -22.74
N ASN A 313 -19.68 40.98 -21.65
CA ASN A 313 -18.47 40.67 -20.90
C ASN A 313 -18.29 39.16 -20.70
N PRO A 314 -17.80 38.41 -21.70
CA PRO A 314 -17.73 36.95 -21.65
C PRO A 314 -16.76 36.46 -20.57
N PHE A 315 -15.68 37.20 -20.30
CA PHE A 315 -14.73 36.86 -19.25
C PHE A 315 -15.36 36.87 -17.85
N ARG A 316 -16.25 37.83 -17.56
CA ARG A 316 -16.88 37.95 -16.24
C ARG A 316 -17.84 36.79 -15.98
N ALA A 317 -18.62 36.40 -16.99
CA ALA A 317 -19.52 35.25 -16.90
C ALA A 317 -18.75 33.94 -16.70
N TYR A 318 -17.67 33.73 -17.46
CA TYR A 318 -16.81 32.55 -17.31
C TYR A 318 -16.13 32.49 -15.94
N ASN A 319 -15.67 33.63 -15.42
CA ASN A 319 -15.04 33.72 -14.12
C ASN A 319 -16.02 33.35 -12.99
N LEU A 320 -17.24 33.91 -13.01
CA LEU A 320 -18.28 33.59 -12.03
C LEU A 320 -18.66 32.11 -12.05
N TYR A 321 -18.78 31.52 -13.25
CA TYR A 321 -19.07 30.10 -13.42
C TYR A 321 -17.94 29.20 -12.93
N ALA A 322 -16.72 29.43 -13.41
CA ALA A 322 -15.59 28.54 -13.19
C ALA A 322 -15.04 28.59 -11.75
N TRP A 323 -15.27 29.67 -11.01
CA TRP A 323 -14.95 29.73 -9.58
C TRP A 323 -16.14 29.45 -8.68
N GLY A 324 -17.35 29.89 -9.07
CA GLY A 324 -18.54 29.76 -8.26
C GLY A 324 -18.98 28.31 -8.05
N ILE A 325 -18.98 27.49 -9.10
CA ILE A 325 -19.40 26.08 -8.97
C ILE A 325 -18.44 25.28 -8.08
N PRO A 326 -17.09 25.31 -8.27
CA PRO A 326 -16.16 24.68 -7.34
C PRO A 326 -16.32 25.15 -5.90
N LEU A 327 -16.60 26.43 -5.68
CA LEU A 327 -16.81 26.97 -4.33
C LEU A 327 -18.04 26.35 -3.68
N ILE A 328 -19.16 26.26 -4.41
CA ILE A 328 -20.40 25.63 -3.93
C ILE A 328 -20.14 24.14 -3.64
N MET A 329 -19.47 23.42 -4.55
CA MET A 329 -19.14 22.01 -4.34
C MET A 329 -18.27 21.81 -3.10
N THR A 330 -17.26 22.66 -2.91
CA THR A 330 -16.37 22.61 -1.74
C THR A 330 -17.14 22.90 -0.45
N ALA A 331 -18.06 23.87 -0.47
CA ALA A 331 -18.91 24.17 0.67
C ALA A 331 -19.84 23.00 1.03
N ILE A 332 -20.41 22.31 0.04
CA ILE A 332 -21.21 21.09 0.25
C ILE A 332 -20.34 19.98 0.84
N THR A 333 -19.12 19.77 0.34
CA THR A 333 -18.19 18.76 0.89
C THR A 333 -17.80 19.09 2.33
N TYR A 334 -17.53 20.36 2.63
CA TYR A 334 -17.18 20.81 3.98
C TYR A 334 -18.34 20.62 4.97
N THR A 335 -19.57 20.99 4.59
CA THR A 335 -20.74 20.80 5.46
C THR A 335 -21.07 19.32 5.65
N ALA A 336 -20.93 18.50 4.60
CA ALA A 336 -21.12 17.05 4.71
C ALA A 336 -20.13 16.41 5.70
N ASP A 337 -18.86 16.84 5.70
CA ASP A 337 -17.83 16.33 6.62
C ASP A 337 -18.17 16.63 8.09
N GLN A 338 -18.74 17.80 8.37
CA GLN A 338 -19.14 18.23 9.72
C GLN A 338 -20.43 17.55 10.21
N VAL A 339 -21.44 17.43 9.34
CA VAL A 339 -22.80 17.04 9.74
C VAL A 339 -23.00 15.53 9.81
N LEU A 340 -22.41 14.77 8.90
CA LEU A 340 -22.63 13.32 8.84
C LEU A 340 -21.99 12.67 10.06
N LYS A 341 -22.74 12.07 10.99
CA LYS A 341 -22.15 11.26 12.09
C LYS A 341 -21.78 9.84 11.66
N ASN A 342 -22.24 9.42 10.48
CA ASN A 342 -22.11 8.06 9.99
C ASN A 342 -20.73 7.85 9.33
N GLU A 343 -19.90 6.98 9.89
CA GLU A 343 -18.48 6.83 9.54
C GLU A 343 -18.21 6.42 8.09
N LYS A 344 -19.21 5.82 7.41
CA LYS A 344 -19.12 5.34 6.02
C LYS A 344 -19.33 6.43 4.97
N LEU A 345 -19.99 7.55 5.31
CA LEU A 345 -20.35 8.61 4.34
C LEU A 345 -19.52 9.90 4.51
N ARG A 346 -18.63 9.93 5.52
CA ARG A 346 -17.73 11.05 5.74
C ARG A 346 -16.61 11.07 4.69
N PRO A 347 -16.39 12.18 3.95
CA PRO A 347 -15.23 12.32 3.06
C PRO A 347 -13.87 12.33 3.79
N ARG A 348 -13.88 12.37 5.14
CA ARG A 348 -12.70 12.13 6.02
C ARG A 348 -11.51 12.99 5.60
N VAL A 349 -11.74 14.28 5.39
CA VAL A 349 -10.68 15.20 5.00
C VAL A 349 -9.73 15.39 6.18
N GLY A 350 -8.48 14.96 6.03
CA GLY A 350 -7.45 15.08 7.08
C GLY A 350 -7.49 13.99 8.17
N VAL A 351 -8.14 12.85 7.94
CA VAL A 351 -8.06 11.70 8.86
C VAL A 351 -6.78 10.89 8.58
N GLY A 352 -5.81 10.93 9.51
CA GLY A 352 -4.54 10.21 9.41
C GLY A 352 -3.32 11.13 9.26
N LYS A 353 -2.28 10.68 8.55
CA LYS A 353 -1.06 11.47 8.27
C LYS A 353 -1.10 12.25 6.95
N ASN A 354 -2.22 12.19 6.23
CA ASN A 354 -2.39 12.78 4.91
C ASN A 354 -3.46 13.87 4.94
N CYS A 355 -3.14 15.04 4.40
CA CYS A 355 -3.98 16.24 4.36
C CYS A 355 -4.79 16.36 3.05
N TRP A 356 -5.45 15.28 2.63
CA TRP A 356 -6.22 15.23 1.38
C TRP A 356 -7.59 14.57 1.58
N ILE A 357 -8.50 14.73 0.61
CA ILE A 357 -9.79 14.04 0.62
C ILE A 357 -9.56 12.53 0.54
N TYR A 358 -10.13 11.79 1.47
CA TYR A 358 -10.08 10.34 1.46
C TYR A 358 -11.10 9.81 0.45
N SER A 359 -10.72 9.76 -0.82
CA SER A 359 -11.51 9.04 -1.82
C SER A 359 -11.14 7.56 -1.77
N LEU A 360 -12.06 6.74 -1.28
CA LEU A 360 -11.97 5.26 -1.21
C LEU A 360 -11.52 4.61 -2.54
N LEU A 361 -11.68 5.29 -3.69
CA LEU A 361 -11.25 4.83 -5.01
C LEU A 361 -9.81 5.21 -5.43
N TYR A 362 -9.18 6.22 -4.81
CA TYR A 362 -7.78 6.63 -5.12
C TYR A 362 -6.79 6.29 -3.99
N SER A 363 -7.28 5.79 -2.86
CA SER A 363 -6.43 5.38 -1.73
C SER A 363 -5.67 4.06 -1.92
N CYS A 364 -5.80 3.39 -3.07
CA CYS A 364 -4.83 2.34 -3.44
C CYS A 364 -3.42 2.91 -3.72
N ASP A 365 -3.27 4.23 -3.90
CA ASP A 365 -1.99 4.83 -4.32
C ASP A 365 -1.29 5.72 -3.27
N PHE A 366 -1.93 6.05 -2.15
CA PHE A 366 -1.40 7.08 -1.22
C PHE A 366 -1.54 6.82 0.29
N SER A 367 -2.03 5.65 0.72
CA SER A 367 -1.92 5.24 2.13
C SER A 367 -1.03 4.00 2.28
N SER A 368 0.25 4.20 2.04
CA SER A 368 1.35 3.37 2.54
C SER A 368 2.42 4.32 3.06
#